data_AF-A0A917KHH3-F1
#
_entry.id   AF-A0A917KHH3-F1
#
_cell.length_a   1.000
_cell.length_b   1.000
_cell.length_c   1.000
_cell.angle_alpha   90.00
_cell.angle_beta   90.00
_cell.angle_gamma   90.00
#
_symmetry.space_group_name_H-M   'P 1'
#
loop_
_entity.id
_entity.type
_entity.pdbx_description
1 polymer ?
#
loop_
_entity_poly.entity_id
_entity_poly.type
_entity_poly.pdbx_seq_one_letter_code
_entity_poly.pdbx_strand_id
1 'polypeptide(L)'
;MQGFTRASAVAVMPAPPATPGPAGWCTGGDPQTGTLPTIPGYEFFNGLWAEIKAILTAAGITPSASDLTQMLQALNALFIAAAGDTMTGQLTLVGDPTAANHAARKGYVDARVAKAGDTMTGQLTLVGDPTALGHAAQKSYVDGQVATRATYTYVDGQVATRATWAYVDGTNALTGVGYKIFPGGLIIQWGFVGAATRSISASASVVFPLTFPAACFAVIPTIEGFDSAGLLDMAAGTGPLSAGGVDLYAGSTLTEGSEVRTFGWRWIALGV
;
A
#
# COMPACT_ATOMS: atom_id res chain seq x y z
N MET A 1 32.96 -27.81 53.64
CA MET A 1 33.29 -28.23 55.01
C MET A 1 34.55 -29.09 54.97
N GLN A 2 35.64 -28.61 55.55
CA GLN A 2 36.82 -29.44 55.79
C GLN A 2 36.40 -30.66 56.63
N GLY A 3 36.98 -31.83 56.38
CA GLY A 3 36.58 -33.07 57.06
C GLY A 3 36.78 -33.01 58.57
N PHE A 4 36.48 -34.10 59.29
CA PHE A 4 36.70 -34.15 60.72
C PHE A 4 38.18 -33.85 61.04
N THR A 5 38.45 -32.72 61.72
CA THR A 5 39.81 -32.23 62.03
C THR A 5 40.36 -32.76 63.36
N ARG A 6 39.67 -33.71 63.99
CA ARG A 6 40.07 -34.27 65.29
C ARG A 6 41.15 -35.33 65.10
N ALA A 7 42.01 -35.52 66.10
CA ALA A 7 43.11 -36.49 66.08
C ALA A 7 42.68 -37.95 65.87
N SER A 8 41.41 -38.28 66.10
CA SER A 8 40.83 -39.60 65.87
C SER A 8 40.39 -39.86 64.42
N ALA A 9 40.47 -38.85 63.53
CA ALA A 9 40.11 -38.99 62.13
C ALA A 9 41.22 -39.71 61.34
N VAL A 10 40.82 -40.51 60.35
CA VAL A 10 41.73 -41.24 59.47
C VAL A 10 41.96 -40.49 58.15
N ALA A 11 43.16 -40.58 57.59
CA ALA A 11 43.57 -39.80 56.41
C ALA A 11 42.93 -40.27 55.10
N VAL A 12 42.51 -41.53 55.03
CA VAL A 12 41.85 -42.14 53.86
C VAL A 12 40.48 -42.63 54.29
N MET A 13 39.47 -42.38 53.46
CA MET A 13 38.11 -42.86 53.73
C MET A 13 38.12 -44.39 53.83
N PRO A 14 37.67 -44.98 54.94
CA PRO A 14 37.58 -46.43 55.08
C PRO A 14 36.67 -47.04 54.01
N ALA A 15 36.99 -48.25 53.57
CA ALA A 15 36.13 -48.98 52.65
C ALA A 15 34.75 -49.26 53.29
N PRO A 16 33.68 -49.33 52.49
CA PRO A 16 32.39 -49.81 52.97
C PRO A 16 32.50 -51.22 53.57
N PRO A 17 31.56 -51.63 54.44
CA PRO A 17 31.53 -52.99 54.97
C PRO A 17 31.56 -54.05 53.85
N ALA A 18 32.33 -55.11 54.05
CA ALA A 18 32.60 -56.13 53.02
C ALA A 18 31.37 -56.93 52.55
N THR A 19 30.22 -56.78 53.21
CA THR A 19 28.94 -57.34 52.78
C THR A 19 27.81 -56.37 53.14
N PRO A 20 27.48 -55.41 52.25
CA PRO A 20 26.36 -54.53 52.47
C PRO A 20 25.06 -55.34 52.51
N GLY A 21 24.22 -55.08 53.52
CA GLY A 21 22.86 -55.63 53.55
C GLY A 21 21.99 -55.08 52.40
N PRO A 22 20.80 -55.66 52.15
CA PRO A 22 19.85 -55.11 51.18
C PRO A 22 19.43 -53.68 51.56
N ALA A 23 19.06 -52.88 50.56
CA ALA A 23 18.61 -51.51 50.79
C ALA A 23 17.39 -51.47 51.74
N GLY A 24 17.46 -50.62 52.76
CA GLY A 24 16.44 -50.47 53.79
C GLY A 24 16.46 -49.08 54.42
N TRP A 25 15.42 -48.77 55.20
CA TRP A 25 15.29 -47.50 55.91
C TRP A 25 15.78 -47.63 57.35
N CYS A 26 16.26 -46.53 57.93
CA CYS A 26 16.56 -46.50 59.36
C CYS A 26 15.28 -46.74 60.18
N THR A 27 15.38 -47.54 61.24
CA THR A 27 14.27 -47.84 62.17
C THR A 27 14.69 -47.52 63.61
N GLY A 28 13.74 -47.09 64.44
CA GLY A 28 13.93 -46.97 65.90
C GLY A 28 13.96 -48.33 66.61
N GLY A 29 13.81 -49.42 65.86
CA GLY A 29 13.58 -50.75 66.38
C GLY A 29 12.14 -50.90 66.86
N ASP A 30 11.73 -52.14 67.05
CA ASP A 30 10.46 -52.47 67.67
C ASP A 30 10.65 -53.73 68.53
N PRO A 31 10.63 -53.58 69.87
CA PRO A 31 10.84 -54.69 70.78
C PRO A 31 9.71 -55.73 70.73
N GLN A 32 8.52 -55.39 70.23
CA GLN A 32 7.41 -56.34 70.07
C GLN A 32 7.61 -57.26 68.86
N THR A 33 8.24 -56.76 67.80
CA THR A 33 8.56 -57.54 66.59
C THR A 33 10.01 -58.04 66.54
N GLY A 34 10.82 -57.73 67.56
CA GLY A 34 12.24 -58.11 67.63
C GLY A 34 13.14 -57.36 66.65
N THR A 35 12.64 -56.27 66.06
CA THR A 35 13.41 -55.44 65.13
C THR A 35 14.38 -54.56 65.91
N LEU A 36 15.68 -54.64 65.62
CA LEU A 36 16.69 -53.80 66.28
C LEU A 36 16.69 -52.37 65.70
N PRO A 37 17.01 -51.35 66.51
CA PRO A 37 17.24 -49.99 66.00
C PRO A 37 18.42 -49.95 65.04
N THR A 38 18.32 -49.11 64.02
CA THR A 38 19.44 -48.79 63.14
C THR A 38 20.43 -47.89 63.87
N ILE A 39 21.69 -48.29 63.90
CA ILE A 39 22.79 -47.47 64.41
C ILE A 39 23.66 -47.10 63.20
N PRO A 40 23.60 -45.86 62.69
CA PRO A 40 24.45 -45.44 61.58
C PRO A 40 25.93 -45.48 62.00
N GLY A 41 26.76 -46.22 61.25
CA GLY A 41 28.20 -46.26 61.44
C GLY A 41 28.93 -45.11 60.73
N TYR A 42 30.26 -45.16 60.77
CA TYR A 42 31.13 -44.13 60.17
C TYR A 42 30.91 -43.98 58.66
N GLU A 43 30.55 -45.08 57.98
CA GLU A 43 30.30 -45.15 56.54
C GLU A 43 29.15 -44.25 56.10
N PHE A 44 28.08 -44.16 56.89
CA PHE A 44 26.95 -43.28 56.60
C PHE A 44 27.38 -41.81 56.63
N PHE A 45 28.06 -41.39 57.70
CA PHE A 45 28.51 -40.00 57.87
C PHE A 45 29.59 -39.61 56.86
N ASN A 46 30.52 -40.53 56.57
CA ASN A 46 31.55 -40.31 55.56
C ASN A 46 30.95 -40.23 54.15
N GLY A 47 29.93 -41.04 53.84
CA GLY A 47 29.21 -40.98 52.57
C GLY A 47 28.52 -39.64 52.35
N LEU A 48 27.71 -39.21 53.33
CA LEU A 48 27.06 -37.89 53.31
C LEU A 48 28.09 -36.76 53.12
N TRP A 49 29.23 -36.86 53.81
CA TRP A 49 30.28 -35.86 53.72
C TRP A 49 30.97 -35.86 52.35
N ALA A 50 31.22 -37.03 51.77
CA ALA A 50 31.85 -37.17 50.47
C ALA A 50 30.99 -36.55 49.36
N GLU A 51 29.67 -36.74 49.39
CA GLU A 51 28.73 -36.13 48.44
C GLU A 51 28.75 -34.59 48.52
N ILE A 52 28.67 -34.05 49.75
CA ILE A 52 28.75 -32.59 49.95
C ILE A 52 30.09 -32.05 49.44
N LYS A 53 31.21 -32.73 49.74
CA LYS A 53 32.53 -32.32 49.26
C LYS A 53 32.65 -32.37 47.74
N ALA A 54 32.03 -33.35 47.08
CA ALA A 54 32.01 -33.44 45.62
C ALA A 54 31.35 -32.20 45.00
N ILE A 55 30.24 -31.73 45.58
CA ILE A 55 29.55 -30.50 45.14
C ILE A 55 30.47 -29.28 45.30
N LEU A 56 31.13 -29.12 46.45
CA LEU A 56 32.06 -27.99 46.68
C LEU A 56 33.21 -28.01 45.67
N THR A 57 33.75 -29.20 45.41
CA THR A 57 34.85 -29.38 44.46
C THR A 57 34.41 -29.06 43.03
N ALA A 58 33.20 -29.49 42.63
CA ALA A 58 32.63 -29.16 41.33
C ALA A 58 32.42 -27.65 41.15
N ALA A 59 32.08 -26.94 42.22
CA ALA A 59 32.00 -25.49 42.26
C ALA A 59 33.37 -24.77 42.33
N GLY A 60 34.49 -25.50 42.36
CA GLY A 60 35.84 -24.94 42.51
C GLY A 60 36.16 -24.42 43.91
N ILE A 61 35.36 -24.78 44.93
CA ILE A 61 35.50 -24.31 46.31
C ILE A 61 36.36 -25.30 47.11
N THR A 62 37.41 -24.78 47.75
CA THR A 62 38.24 -25.58 48.67
C THR A 62 37.53 -25.72 50.03
N PRO A 63 37.30 -26.96 50.53
CA PRO A 63 36.56 -27.13 51.78
C PRO A 63 37.27 -26.53 53.01
N SER A 64 36.58 -25.67 53.74
CA SER A 64 37.06 -25.05 54.98
C SER A 64 36.22 -25.46 56.20
N ALA A 65 36.81 -25.51 57.41
CA ALA A 65 36.05 -25.69 58.66
C ALA A 65 35.48 -24.36 59.20
N SER A 66 36.04 -23.23 58.78
CA SER A 66 35.68 -21.90 59.30
C SER A 66 34.57 -21.21 58.51
N ASP A 67 34.24 -21.70 57.31
CA ASP A 67 33.19 -21.12 56.46
C ASP A 67 31.95 -22.02 56.47
N LEU A 68 30.87 -21.55 57.08
CA LEU A 68 29.60 -22.28 57.18
C LEU A 68 28.66 -22.02 55.98
N THR A 69 29.11 -21.23 54.99
CA THR A 69 28.32 -20.82 53.81
C THR A 69 28.76 -21.49 52.52
N GLN A 70 29.77 -22.36 52.55
CA GLN A 70 30.35 -23.01 51.35
C GLN A 70 29.32 -23.74 50.48
N MET A 71 28.30 -24.37 51.09
CA MET A 71 27.25 -25.04 50.32
C MET A 71 26.44 -24.04 49.51
N LEU A 72 26.09 -22.90 50.12
CA LEU A 72 25.40 -21.81 49.42
C LEU A 72 26.27 -21.24 48.31
N GLN A 73 27.55 -21.02 48.57
CA GLN A 73 28.51 -20.57 47.56
C GLN A 73 28.60 -21.55 46.38
N ALA A 74 28.61 -22.86 46.65
CA ALA A 74 28.67 -23.88 45.60
C ALA A 74 27.42 -23.90 44.72
N LEU A 75 26.23 -23.80 45.34
CA LEU A 75 24.97 -23.73 44.61
C LEU A 75 24.92 -22.49 43.71
N ASN A 76 25.39 -21.34 44.21
CA ASN A 76 25.46 -20.11 43.42
C ASN A 76 26.46 -20.17 42.26
N ALA A 77 27.50 -21.01 42.36
CA ALA A 77 28.48 -21.18 41.29
C ALA A 77 28.06 -22.21 40.23
N LEU A 78 27.23 -23.20 40.61
CA LEU A 78 26.82 -24.30 39.73
C LEU A 78 25.53 -24.04 38.95
N PHE A 79 24.72 -23.07 39.39
CA PHE A 79 23.41 -22.78 38.80
C PHE A 79 23.31 -21.35 38.28
N ILE A 80 22.49 -21.17 37.25
CA ILE A 80 22.16 -19.86 36.71
C ILE A 80 21.26 -19.12 37.72
N ALA A 81 21.65 -17.92 38.10
CA ALA A 81 20.87 -17.09 39.00
C ALA A 81 19.63 -16.47 38.31
N ALA A 82 18.50 -16.42 39.03
CA ALA A 82 17.27 -15.81 38.53
C ALA A 82 17.41 -14.29 38.26
N ALA A 83 18.33 -13.62 38.96
CA ALA A 83 18.65 -12.22 38.74
C ALA A 83 19.53 -11.96 37.51
N GLY A 84 19.98 -13.03 36.82
CA GLY A 84 20.93 -12.98 35.72
C GLY A 84 22.29 -13.54 36.11
N ASP A 85 23.01 -14.05 35.11
CA ASP A 85 24.33 -14.68 35.26
C ASP A 85 25.18 -14.48 33.99
N THR A 86 26.48 -14.73 34.06
CA THR A 86 27.40 -14.71 32.91
C THR A 86 27.80 -16.13 32.51
N MET A 87 27.31 -16.58 31.35
CA MET A 87 27.71 -17.87 30.78
C MET A 87 29.02 -17.70 29.98
N THR A 88 30.11 -18.30 30.44
CA THR A 88 31.44 -18.20 29.79
C THR A 88 31.67 -19.26 28.71
N GLY A 89 30.83 -20.31 28.66
CA GLY A 89 30.85 -21.37 27.66
C GLY A 89 29.83 -21.17 26.53
N GLN A 90 29.90 -22.03 25.51
CA GLN A 90 28.92 -22.04 24.42
C GLN A 90 27.56 -22.55 24.91
N LEU A 91 26.48 -21.84 24.55
CA LEU A 91 25.10 -22.28 24.75
C LEU A 91 24.50 -22.73 23.41
N THR A 92 24.15 -24.01 23.30
CA THR A 92 23.48 -24.56 22.11
C THR A 92 21.97 -24.63 22.35
N LEU A 93 21.20 -23.93 21.50
CA LEU A 93 19.73 -23.96 21.54
C LEU A 93 19.20 -25.07 20.63
N VAL A 94 18.29 -25.90 21.13
CA VAL A 94 17.80 -27.11 20.43
C VAL A 94 16.76 -26.83 19.33
N GLY A 95 16.31 -25.58 19.17
CA GLY A 95 15.30 -25.22 18.19
C GLY A 95 15.08 -23.72 18.06
N ASP A 96 14.16 -23.36 17.16
CA ASP A 96 13.75 -21.98 16.92
C ASP A 96 12.82 -21.47 18.04
N PRO A 97 12.88 -20.17 18.39
CA PRO A 97 12.00 -19.58 19.40
C PRO A 97 10.53 -19.60 18.95
N THR A 98 9.65 -20.08 19.83
CA THR A 98 8.19 -20.13 19.64
C THR A 98 7.41 -19.13 20.49
N ALA A 99 8.03 -18.57 21.53
CA ALA A 99 7.45 -17.51 22.36
C ALA A 99 8.36 -16.27 22.37
N ALA A 100 7.77 -15.11 22.66
CA ALA A 100 8.43 -13.81 22.57
C ALA A 100 9.69 -13.67 23.44
N ASN A 101 9.73 -14.35 24.59
CA ASN A 101 10.82 -14.26 25.55
C ASN A 101 11.81 -15.44 25.46
N HIS A 102 11.71 -16.28 24.42
CA HIS A 102 12.71 -17.31 24.18
C HIS A 102 14.00 -16.70 23.64
N ALA A 103 15.13 -17.23 24.08
CA ALA A 103 16.40 -16.94 23.42
C ALA A 103 16.36 -17.42 21.96
N ALA A 104 16.94 -16.64 21.05
CA ALA A 104 17.00 -16.94 19.63
C ALA A 104 18.44 -17.24 19.19
N ARG A 105 18.63 -18.27 18.37
CA ARG A 105 19.93 -18.53 17.72
C ARG A 105 20.23 -17.48 16.65
N LYS A 106 21.50 -17.14 16.43
CA LYS A 106 21.90 -16.13 15.41
C LYS A 106 21.31 -16.42 14.03
N GLY A 107 21.39 -17.66 13.55
CA GLY A 107 20.84 -18.04 12.23
C GLY A 107 19.32 -17.88 12.10
N TYR A 108 18.57 -17.91 13.21
CA TYR A 108 17.13 -17.59 13.20
C TYR A 108 16.90 -16.09 12.99
N VAL A 109 17.73 -15.26 13.64
CA VAL A 109 17.67 -13.80 13.55
C VAL A 109 18.13 -13.31 12.19
N ASP A 110 19.26 -13.82 11.68
CA ASP A 110 19.84 -13.43 10.39
C ASP A 110 18.91 -13.74 9.20
N ALA A 111 18.00 -14.70 9.33
CA ALA A 111 17.07 -15.10 8.28
C ALA A 111 15.79 -14.22 8.23
N ARG A 112 15.70 -13.16 9.04
CA ARG A 112 14.51 -12.33 9.19
C ARG A 112 14.83 -10.87 8.96
N VAL A 113 13.82 -10.13 8.48
CA VAL A 113 13.90 -8.68 8.29
C VAL A 113 13.37 -7.95 9.52
N ALA A 114 14.11 -6.97 10.03
CA ALA A 114 13.73 -6.09 11.13
C ALA A 114 12.63 -5.11 10.71
N LYS A 115 11.65 -4.89 11.59
CA LYS A 115 10.53 -3.96 11.35
C LYS A 115 10.95 -2.49 11.25
N ALA A 116 12.08 -2.13 11.88
CA ALA A 116 12.66 -0.78 11.79
C ALA A 116 13.40 -0.55 10.46
N GLY A 117 13.47 -1.58 9.60
CA GLY A 117 14.28 -1.60 8.39
C GLY A 117 15.59 -2.37 8.61
N ASP A 118 16.07 -2.98 7.53
CA ASP A 118 17.38 -3.62 7.44
C ASP A 118 18.13 -3.12 6.20
N THR A 119 19.45 -3.32 6.21
CA THR A 119 20.25 -3.22 4.98
C THR A 119 20.25 -4.58 4.28
N MET A 120 19.43 -4.74 3.25
CA MET A 120 19.44 -5.96 2.42
C MET A 120 20.56 -5.88 1.39
N THR A 121 21.58 -6.73 1.51
CA THR A 121 22.57 -6.95 0.45
C THR A 121 22.09 -8.07 -0.47
N GLY A 122 21.91 -7.78 -1.76
CA GLY A 122 21.41 -8.75 -2.75
C GLY A 122 19.99 -8.47 -3.24
N GLN A 123 19.47 -9.35 -4.09
CA GLN A 123 18.13 -9.22 -4.68
C GLN A 123 17.05 -9.72 -3.71
N LEU A 124 15.94 -8.97 -3.60
CA LEU A 124 14.72 -9.41 -2.92
C LEU A 124 13.70 -9.87 -3.96
N THR A 125 13.34 -11.15 -3.96
CA THR A 125 12.28 -11.70 -4.82
C THR A 125 10.96 -11.72 -4.07
N LEU A 126 9.96 -11.00 -4.59
CA LEU A 126 8.59 -11.01 -4.05
C LEU A 126 7.81 -12.19 -4.68
N VAL A 127 6.93 -12.83 -3.92
CA VAL A 127 6.21 -14.04 -4.38
C VAL A 127 4.97 -13.76 -5.23
N GLY A 128 4.55 -12.50 -5.34
CA GLY A 128 3.39 -12.10 -6.13
C GLY A 128 3.15 -10.60 -6.14
N ASP A 129 2.07 -10.22 -6.81
CA ASP A 129 1.65 -8.82 -6.96
C ASP A 129 1.06 -8.24 -5.67
N PRO A 130 1.18 -6.91 -5.45
CA PRO A 130 0.62 -6.25 -4.28
C PRO A 130 -0.92 -6.28 -4.28
N THR A 131 -1.52 -6.59 -3.13
CA THR A 131 -2.99 -6.66 -2.93
C THR A 131 -3.55 -5.59 -1.99
N ALA A 132 -2.71 -4.94 -1.18
CA ALA A 132 -3.12 -3.85 -0.28
C ALA A 132 -2.22 -2.62 -0.40
N LEU A 133 -2.74 -1.48 0.06
CA LEU A 133 -1.99 -0.23 0.07
C LEU A 133 -0.78 -0.34 1.00
N GLY A 134 0.40 0.04 0.49
CA GLY A 134 1.67 -0.04 1.21
C GLY A 134 2.41 -1.37 1.05
N HIS A 135 1.88 -2.35 0.30
CA HIS A 135 2.65 -3.51 -0.11
C HIS A 135 3.80 -3.11 -1.02
N ALA A 136 4.96 -3.74 -0.84
CA ALA A 136 6.03 -3.67 -1.84
C ALA A 136 5.53 -4.25 -3.17
N ALA A 137 5.91 -3.61 -4.28
CA ALA A 137 5.50 -4.01 -5.61
C ALA A 137 6.72 -4.49 -6.43
N GLN A 138 6.52 -5.51 -7.26
CA GLN A 138 7.52 -5.92 -8.24
C GLN A 138 7.61 -4.88 -9.37
N LYS A 139 8.78 -4.78 -10.00
CA LYS A 139 8.97 -3.89 -11.16
C LYS A 139 8.00 -4.24 -12.30
N SER A 140 7.81 -5.52 -12.60
CA SER A 140 6.87 -6.03 -13.61
C SER A 140 5.44 -5.56 -13.39
N TYR A 141 4.97 -5.57 -12.13
CA TYR A 141 3.65 -5.07 -11.76
C TYR A 141 3.55 -3.56 -12.08
N VAL A 142 4.51 -2.76 -11.60
CA VAL A 142 4.52 -1.31 -11.83
C VAL A 142 4.60 -1.00 -13.33
N ASP A 143 5.51 -1.67 -14.05
CA ASP A 143 5.66 -1.53 -15.50
C ASP A 143 4.37 -1.88 -16.24
N GLY A 144 3.67 -2.96 -15.83
CA GLY A 144 2.41 -3.38 -16.44
C GLY A 144 1.27 -2.37 -16.23
N GLN A 145 1.18 -1.79 -15.03
CA GLN A 145 0.22 -0.71 -14.72
C GLN A 145 0.53 0.55 -15.54
N VAL A 146 1.80 0.93 -15.63
CA VAL A 146 2.26 2.10 -16.40
C VAL A 146 2.03 1.88 -17.89
N ALA A 147 2.40 0.72 -18.44
CA ALA A 147 2.23 0.40 -19.86
C ALA A 147 0.76 0.47 -20.27
N THR A 148 -0.14 -0.07 -19.44
CA THR A 148 -1.59 0.01 -19.67
C THR A 148 -2.07 1.46 -19.74
N ARG A 149 -1.64 2.29 -18.77
CA ARG A 149 -1.98 3.72 -18.72
C ARG A 149 -1.32 4.57 -19.81
N ALA A 150 -0.17 4.14 -20.32
CA ALA A 150 0.59 4.85 -21.35
C ALA A 150 0.13 4.51 -22.78
N THR A 151 -0.79 3.56 -22.95
CA THR A 151 -1.33 3.22 -24.27
C THR A 151 -2.21 4.35 -24.81
N TYR A 152 -1.98 4.75 -26.06
CA TYR A 152 -2.83 5.74 -26.75
C TYR A 152 -4.32 5.41 -26.60
N THR A 153 -4.73 4.14 -26.72
CA THR A 153 -6.13 3.74 -26.53
C THR A 153 -6.70 4.04 -25.13
N TYR A 154 -5.93 3.89 -24.06
CA TYR A 154 -6.39 4.22 -22.71
C TYR A 154 -6.50 5.74 -22.53
N VAL A 155 -5.48 6.47 -22.98
CA VAL A 155 -5.47 7.94 -22.95
C VAL A 155 -6.61 8.49 -23.79
N ASP A 156 -6.78 8.01 -25.03
CA ASP A 156 -7.82 8.40 -25.97
C ASP A 156 -9.21 8.01 -25.47
N GLY A 157 -9.38 6.87 -24.80
CA GLY A 157 -10.65 6.50 -24.16
C GLY A 157 -11.04 7.45 -23.01
N GLN A 158 -10.08 7.83 -22.18
CA GLN A 158 -10.27 8.82 -21.12
C GLN A 158 -10.50 10.23 -21.70
N VAL A 159 -9.75 10.62 -22.73
CA VAL A 159 -9.90 11.90 -23.44
C VAL A 159 -11.22 11.94 -24.18
N ALA A 160 -11.64 10.87 -24.85
CA ALA A 160 -12.92 10.76 -25.55
C ALA A 160 -14.09 10.86 -24.56
N THR A 161 -14.00 10.23 -23.39
CA THR A 161 -14.99 10.35 -22.30
C THR A 161 -15.06 11.78 -21.76
N ARG A 162 -13.91 12.47 -21.67
CA ARG A 162 -13.84 13.90 -21.29
C ARG A 162 -14.26 14.84 -22.42
N ALA A 163 -14.07 14.45 -23.67
CA ALA A 163 -14.45 15.18 -24.88
C ALA A 163 -15.92 14.96 -25.27
N THR A 164 -16.58 13.94 -24.70
CA THR A 164 -18.04 13.73 -24.87
C THR A 164 -18.85 14.81 -24.14
N TRP A 165 -18.25 15.49 -23.16
CA TRP A 165 -18.73 16.81 -22.76
C TRP A 165 -18.25 17.80 -23.81
N ALA A 166 -19.16 18.18 -24.71
CA ALA A 166 -19.01 19.11 -25.84
C ALA A 166 -18.48 20.52 -25.49
N TYR A 167 -17.88 20.70 -24.32
CA TYR A 167 -17.34 21.93 -23.77
C TYR A 167 -15.81 21.99 -23.75
N VAL A 168 -15.11 20.86 -23.89
CA VAL A 168 -13.67 20.81 -23.53
C VAL A 168 -12.72 21.42 -24.58
N ASP A 169 -13.16 21.72 -25.80
CA ASP A 169 -12.27 22.30 -26.83
C ASP A 169 -12.82 23.56 -27.54
N GLY A 170 -14.05 24.01 -27.24
CA GLY A 170 -14.67 25.14 -27.93
C GLY A 170 -14.80 24.95 -29.46
N THR A 171 -14.65 23.72 -29.98
CA THR A 171 -14.64 23.45 -31.43
C THR A 171 -16.02 23.34 -32.04
N ASN A 172 -17.09 23.35 -31.24
CA ASN A 172 -18.45 23.29 -31.77
C ASN A 172 -19.50 23.83 -30.81
N ALA A 173 -20.62 24.29 -31.39
CA ALA A 173 -21.89 24.53 -30.73
C ALA A 173 -23.01 23.97 -31.62
N LEU A 174 -23.54 22.79 -31.27
CA LEU A 174 -24.56 22.09 -32.05
C LEU A 174 -25.99 22.54 -31.70
N THR A 175 -26.23 23.85 -31.69
CA THR A 175 -27.50 24.50 -31.40
C THR A 175 -28.18 25.01 -32.68
N GLY A 176 -29.41 25.55 -32.58
CA GLY A 176 -30.15 26.09 -33.73
C GLY A 176 -29.45 27.26 -34.44
N VAL A 177 -28.66 28.03 -33.70
CA VAL A 177 -27.61 28.91 -34.22
C VAL A 177 -26.30 28.36 -33.67
N GLY A 178 -25.38 27.94 -34.53
CA GLY A 178 -24.29 27.05 -34.11
C GLY A 178 -23.09 27.07 -35.05
N TYR A 179 -22.06 26.30 -34.69
CA TYR A 179 -20.83 26.19 -35.48
C TYR A 179 -20.11 24.85 -35.29
N LYS A 180 -19.22 24.53 -36.23
CA LYS A 180 -18.21 23.46 -36.15
C LYS A 180 -16.89 23.92 -36.73
N ILE A 181 -15.83 23.77 -35.95
CA ILE A 181 -14.43 23.94 -36.36
C ILE A 181 -13.90 22.57 -36.81
N PHE A 182 -13.30 22.54 -37.98
CA PHE A 182 -12.68 21.36 -38.59
C PHE A 182 -11.16 21.39 -38.38
N PRO A 183 -10.50 20.21 -38.39
CA PRO A 183 -9.04 20.15 -38.44
C PRO A 183 -8.50 20.98 -39.62
N GLY A 184 -7.48 21.81 -39.36
CA GLY A 184 -6.96 22.76 -40.35
C GLY A 184 -7.55 24.17 -40.25
N GLY A 185 -8.47 24.42 -39.31
CA GLY A 185 -8.95 25.76 -38.98
C GLY A 185 -10.17 26.24 -39.77
N LEU A 186 -10.68 25.43 -40.70
CA LEU A 186 -11.95 25.73 -41.39
C LEU A 186 -13.10 25.75 -40.38
N ILE A 187 -13.93 26.78 -40.43
CA ILE A 187 -15.09 26.96 -39.57
C ILE A 187 -16.33 27.00 -40.47
N ILE A 188 -17.35 26.21 -40.11
CA ILE A 188 -18.70 26.30 -40.67
C ILE A 188 -19.63 26.77 -39.56
N GLN A 189 -20.43 27.79 -39.84
CA GLN A 189 -21.43 28.33 -38.92
C GLN A 189 -22.79 28.34 -39.58
N TRP A 190 -23.86 28.24 -38.80
CA TRP A 190 -25.23 28.28 -39.29
C TRP A 190 -26.14 29.01 -38.32
N GLY A 191 -27.27 29.47 -38.84
CA GLY A 191 -28.32 30.05 -38.03
C GLY A 191 -29.50 30.51 -38.86
N PHE A 192 -30.36 31.29 -38.21
CA PHE A 192 -31.55 31.82 -38.83
C PHE A 192 -31.93 33.18 -38.24
N VAL A 193 -32.72 33.93 -39.00
CA VAL A 193 -33.49 35.07 -38.55
C VAL A 193 -34.94 34.67 -38.69
N GLY A 194 -35.65 34.58 -37.56
CA GLY A 194 -37.04 34.12 -37.53
C GLY A 194 -37.95 34.96 -38.41
N ALA A 195 -39.02 34.34 -38.91
CA ALA A 195 -39.96 35.01 -39.78
C ALA A 195 -40.69 36.17 -39.10
N ALA A 196 -40.83 37.26 -39.85
CA ALA A 196 -41.61 38.42 -39.47
C ALA A 196 -42.26 39.03 -40.72
N THR A 197 -43.34 39.77 -40.54
CA THR A 197 -43.92 40.59 -41.61
C THR A 197 -42.98 41.74 -41.92
N ARG A 198 -42.45 41.76 -43.15
CA ARG A 198 -41.44 42.71 -43.62
C ARG A 198 -41.82 43.21 -45.01
N SER A 199 -41.31 44.37 -45.39
CA SER A 199 -41.37 44.82 -46.79
C SER A 199 -40.70 43.79 -47.71
N ILE A 200 -41.19 43.69 -48.95
CA ILE A 200 -40.60 42.80 -49.98
C ILE A 200 -39.12 43.09 -50.30
N SER A 201 -38.67 44.31 -50.02
CA SER A 201 -37.26 44.70 -49.92
C SER A 201 -36.91 44.92 -48.45
N ALA A 202 -36.18 44.00 -47.83
CA ALA A 202 -35.82 44.09 -46.42
C ALA A 202 -34.41 43.56 -46.15
N SER A 203 -33.83 44.02 -45.05
CA SER A 203 -32.56 43.53 -44.53
C SER A 203 -32.65 43.09 -43.07
N ALA A 204 -31.71 42.24 -42.65
CA ALA A 204 -31.53 41.84 -41.28
C ALA A 204 -30.05 41.60 -40.99
N SER A 205 -29.55 42.14 -39.87
CA SER A 205 -28.16 41.89 -39.45
C SER A 205 -28.06 40.63 -38.60
N VAL A 206 -27.05 39.82 -38.86
CA VAL A 206 -26.77 38.57 -38.15
C VAL A 206 -25.36 38.63 -37.57
N VAL A 207 -25.25 38.29 -36.29
CA VAL A 207 -23.96 38.06 -35.62
C VAL A 207 -23.64 36.57 -35.64
N PHE A 208 -22.43 36.21 -36.04
CA PHE A 208 -21.99 34.82 -36.02
C PHE A 208 -21.75 34.34 -34.58
N PRO A 209 -22.11 33.09 -34.24
CA PRO A 209 -21.81 32.49 -32.93
C PRO A 209 -20.34 32.56 -32.54
N LEU A 210 -19.45 32.51 -33.53
CA LEU A 210 -18.01 32.62 -33.39
C LEU A 210 -17.50 33.65 -34.41
N THR A 211 -16.67 34.61 -34.00
CA THR A 211 -15.99 35.48 -34.96
C THR A 211 -14.93 34.66 -35.71
N PHE A 212 -14.97 34.67 -37.05
CA PHE A 212 -13.92 34.04 -37.87
C PHE A 212 -12.56 34.69 -37.59
N PRO A 213 -11.56 33.98 -37.04
CA PRO A 213 -10.29 34.55 -36.63
C PRO A 213 -9.53 35.31 -37.72
N ALA A 214 -9.63 34.89 -38.98
CA ALA A 214 -8.95 35.55 -40.09
C ALA A 214 -9.93 36.13 -41.12
N ALA A 215 -10.88 35.34 -41.64
CA ALA A 215 -11.84 35.84 -42.63
C ALA A 215 -13.09 34.96 -42.79
N CYS A 216 -14.23 35.62 -43.03
CA CYS A 216 -15.39 34.97 -43.62
C CYS A 216 -15.23 34.92 -45.14
N PHE A 217 -15.27 33.72 -45.73
CA PHE A 217 -15.10 33.53 -47.17
C PHE A 217 -16.42 33.56 -47.92
N ALA A 218 -17.48 32.98 -47.33
CA ALA A 218 -18.78 32.91 -47.96
C ALA A 218 -19.90 32.87 -46.93
N VAL A 219 -21.03 33.47 -47.29
CA VAL A 219 -22.32 33.32 -46.60
C VAL A 219 -23.35 33.01 -47.66
N ILE A 220 -24.10 31.94 -47.45
CA ILE A 220 -25.18 31.50 -48.33
C ILE A 220 -26.49 31.65 -47.56
N PRO A 221 -27.28 32.70 -47.83
CA PRO A 221 -28.61 32.84 -47.26
C PRO A 221 -29.66 32.17 -48.13
N THR A 222 -30.73 31.70 -47.49
CA THR A 222 -31.95 31.26 -48.14
C THR A 222 -33.15 31.90 -47.44
N ILE A 223 -34.20 32.18 -48.21
CA ILE A 223 -35.44 32.68 -47.63
C ILE A 223 -36.11 31.56 -46.85
N GLU A 224 -36.47 31.85 -45.60
CA GLU A 224 -37.32 30.99 -44.79
C GLU A 224 -38.78 31.47 -44.93
N GLY A 225 -39.60 30.69 -45.62
CA GLY A 225 -40.97 31.06 -45.94
C GLY A 225 -42.03 30.44 -45.03
N PHE A 226 -43.11 31.19 -44.77
CA PHE A 226 -44.29 30.68 -44.05
C PHE A 226 -45.63 30.92 -44.78
N ASP A 227 -45.64 31.60 -45.94
CA ASP A 227 -46.84 31.78 -46.78
C ASP A 227 -46.57 31.33 -48.23
N SER A 228 -47.06 30.14 -48.59
CA SER A 228 -46.68 29.38 -49.80
C SER A 228 -47.11 29.98 -51.15
N ALA A 229 -47.84 31.09 -51.19
CA ALA A 229 -48.27 31.69 -52.46
C ALA A 229 -47.39 32.88 -52.89
N GLY A 230 -46.51 33.39 -52.02
CA GLY A 230 -45.90 34.71 -52.19
C GLY A 230 -44.39 34.77 -52.33
N LEU A 231 -43.68 33.65 -52.20
CA LEU A 231 -42.22 33.66 -52.03
C LEU A 231 -41.44 33.09 -53.22
N LEU A 232 -42.13 32.70 -54.30
CA LEU A 232 -41.51 32.08 -55.48
C LEU A 232 -40.50 33.01 -56.18
N ASP A 233 -40.64 34.32 -55.99
CA ASP A 233 -39.80 35.34 -56.59
C ASP A 233 -38.93 36.08 -55.56
N MET A 234 -38.83 35.57 -54.33
CA MET A 234 -37.97 36.18 -53.32
C MET A 234 -36.54 35.68 -53.44
N ALA A 235 -35.63 36.59 -53.76
CA ALA A 235 -34.19 36.35 -53.74
C ALA A 235 -33.61 36.69 -52.36
N ALA A 236 -32.64 35.90 -51.90
CA ALA A 236 -31.82 36.21 -50.75
C ALA A 236 -30.41 36.61 -51.21
N GLY A 237 -29.84 37.61 -50.55
CA GLY A 237 -28.48 38.09 -50.80
C GLY A 237 -27.77 38.45 -49.52
N THR A 238 -26.50 38.82 -49.65
CA THR A 238 -25.65 39.25 -48.53
C THR A 238 -25.05 40.61 -48.84
N GLY A 239 -24.86 41.40 -47.79
CA GLY A 239 -24.01 42.58 -47.82
C GLY A 239 -22.53 42.20 -47.77
N PRO A 240 -21.66 43.20 -47.58
CA PRO A 240 -20.23 42.97 -47.35
C PRO A 240 -20.00 41.98 -46.21
N LEU A 241 -19.14 40.99 -46.44
CA LEU A 241 -18.81 39.99 -45.43
C LEU A 241 -17.88 40.59 -44.37
N SER A 242 -18.14 40.27 -43.11
CA SER A 242 -17.25 40.59 -41.99
C SER A 242 -16.91 39.33 -41.20
N ALA A 243 -15.85 39.38 -40.41
CA ALA A 243 -15.46 38.25 -39.56
C ALA A 243 -16.49 37.92 -38.47
N GLY A 244 -17.26 38.91 -38.00
CA GLY A 244 -18.18 38.76 -36.86
C GLY A 244 -19.66 38.63 -37.24
N GLY A 245 -20.02 38.85 -38.50
CA GLY A 245 -21.41 38.85 -38.94
C GLY A 245 -21.60 39.31 -40.37
N VAL A 246 -22.87 39.40 -40.77
CA VAL A 246 -23.27 39.75 -42.13
C VAL A 246 -24.67 40.33 -42.14
N ASP A 247 -24.91 41.29 -43.03
CA ASP A 247 -26.26 41.75 -43.34
C ASP A 247 -26.87 40.86 -44.42
N LEU A 248 -28.04 40.30 -44.12
CA LEU A 248 -28.84 39.52 -45.06
C LEU A 248 -29.84 40.45 -45.74
N TYR A 249 -30.00 40.28 -47.04
CA TYR A 249 -30.95 41.02 -47.86
C TYR A 249 -31.98 40.08 -48.45
N ALA A 250 -33.19 40.59 -48.62
CA ALA A 250 -34.23 39.97 -49.40
C ALA A 250 -34.80 41.00 -50.39
N GLY A 251 -35.11 40.54 -51.60
CA GLY A 251 -35.74 41.35 -52.64
C GLY A 251 -36.66 40.50 -53.52
N SER A 252 -37.61 41.14 -54.19
CA SER A 252 -38.49 40.52 -55.19
C SER A 252 -38.51 41.40 -56.45
N THR A 253 -38.83 40.82 -57.60
CA THR A 253 -38.99 41.53 -58.87
C THR A 253 -40.31 42.27 -59.01
N LEU A 254 -41.24 42.10 -58.05
CA LEU A 254 -42.49 42.85 -57.99
C LEU A 254 -42.21 44.33 -57.69
N THR A 255 -43.02 45.22 -58.27
CA THR A 255 -42.86 46.67 -58.18
C THR A 255 -42.73 47.13 -56.73
N GLU A 256 -41.64 47.84 -56.43
CA GLU A 256 -41.31 48.30 -55.10
C GLU A 256 -42.34 49.35 -54.63
N GLY A 257 -43.19 48.99 -53.66
CA GLY A 257 -44.27 49.88 -53.22
C GLY A 257 -45.31 49.23 -52.29
N SER A 258 -44.97 49.09 -51.00
CA SER A 258 -45.84 48.70 -49.87
C SER A 258 -46.26 47.23 -49.70
N GLU A 259 -45.88 46.32 -50.61
CA GLU A 259 -46.13 44.90 -50.36
C GLU A 259 -45.30 44.40 -49.17
N VAL A 260 -45.98 43.77 -48.22
CA VAL A 260 -45.36 43.09 -47.08
C VAL A 260 -45.59 41.60 -47.17
N ARG A 261 -44.59 40.82 -46.77
CA ARG A 261 -44.63 39.35 -46.75
C ARG A 261 -44.11 38.86 -45.41
N THR A 262 -44.56 37.68 -44.98
CA THR A 262 -44.04 37.02 -43.78
C THR A 262 -42.93 36.05 -44.18
N PHE A 263 -41.68 36.42 -43.87
CA PHE A 263 -40.52 35.61 -44.17
C PHE A 263 -39.37 35.88 -43.19
N GLY A 264 -38.40 34.97 -43.19
CA GLY A 264 -37.13 35.06 -42.48
C GLY A 264 -35.97 34.64 -43.37
N TRP A 265 -34.83 34.35 -42.75
CA TRP A 265 -33.65 33.84 -43.45
C TRP A 265 -33.08 32.65 -42.71
N ARG A 266 -32.59 31.66 -43.44
CA ARG A 266 -31.59 30.72 -42.94
C ARG A 266 -30.27 31.03 -43.60
N TRP A 267 -29.17 30.75 -42.93
CA TRP A 267 -27.85 31.02 -43.47
C TRP A 267 -26.83 29.97 -43.03
N ILE A 268 -25.86 29.75 -43.91
CA ILE A 268 -24.62 29.01 -43.60
C ILE A 268 -23.44 29.89 -44.00
N ALA A 269 -22.44 29.97 -43.13
CA ALA A 269 -21.23 30.75 -43.32
C ALA A 269 -19.99 29.85 -43.24
N LEU A 270 -18.97 30.18 -44.02
CA LEU A 270 -17.71 29.44 -44.08
C LEU A 270 -16.53 30.41 -44.04
N GLY A 271 -15.48 30.06 -43.32
CA GLY A 271 -14.30 30.90 -43.11
C GLY A 271 -13.26 30.22 -42.24
N VAL A 272 -12.22 30.96 -41.84
CA VAL A 272 -11.11 30.53 -40.97
C VAL A 272 -10.74 31.61 -39.97
#